data_AF-F4G2B9-F1
#
_entry.id   AF-F4G2B9-F1
#
_cell.length_a   1.000
_cell.length_b   1.000
_cell.length_c   1.000
_cell.angle_alpha   90.00
_cell.angle_beta   90.00
_cell.angle_gamma   90.00
#
_symmetry.space_group_name_H-M   'P 1'
#
loop_
_entity.id
_entity.type
_entity.pdbx_description
1 polymer ?
#
loop_
_entity_poly.entity_id
_entity_poly.type
_entity_poly.pdbx_seq_one_letter_code
_entity_poly.pdbx_strand_id
1 'polypeptide(L)'
;MTKVAVPVTNGYVDGPGEGEKVRIYEVSGNGPALVEEYDNPALKASFARGIHMLKSALEKGATAFIVAEIGPPGVRFLEGKAKILLAPGERVEDALEKFMKGALLETHQPTHESRHGHH
;
A
#
# COMPACT_ATOMS: atom_id res chain seq x y z
N MET A 1 16.24 8.19 2.48
CA MET A 1 15.92 6.77 2.66
C MET A 1 14.44 6.69 3.00
N THR A 2 13.68 5.88 2.28
CA THR A 2 12.21 5.87 2.36
C THR A 2 11.74 4.44 2.60
N LYS A 3 10.87 4.23 3.60
CA LYS A 3 10.21 2.94 3.80
C LYS A 3 8.90 2.89 3.02
N VAL A 4 8.83 1.95 2.10
CA VAL A 4 7.70 1.77 1.18
C VAL A 4 6.99 0.47 1.53
N ALA A 5 5.70 0.56 1.87
CA ALA A 5 4.87 -0.61 2.12
C ALA A 5 4.07 -0.99 0.87
N VAL A 6 4.00 -2.28 0.58
CA VAL A 6 3.30 -2.84 -0.58
C VAL A 6 2.42 -4.00 -0.11
N PRO A 7 1.10 -3.98 -0.32
CA PRO A 7 0.26 -5.17 -0.21
C PRO A 7 0.55 -6.08 -1.40
N VAL A 8 0.77 -7.37 -1.16
CA VAL A 8 1.24 -8.30 -2.18
C VAL A 8 0.45 -9.59 -2.17
N THR A 9 0.06 -10.03 -3.36
CA THR A 9 -0.51 -11.36 -3.65
C THR A 9 0.23 -11.95 -4.84
N ASN A 10 0.79 -13.15 -4.69
CA ASN A 10 1.52 -13.85 -5.77
C ASN A 10 2.61 -13.00 -6.49
N GLY A 11 3.25 -12.07 -5.78
CA GLY A 11 4.29 -11.17 -6.32
C GLY A 11 3.77 -9.95 -7.07
N TYR A 12 2.46 -9.70 -7.08
CA TYR A 12 1.83 -8.52 -7.65
C TYR A 12 1.37 -7.55 -6.57
N VAL A 13 1.38 -6.26 -6.90
CA VAL A 13 0.79 -5.21 -6.06
C VAL A 13 -0.72 -5.42 -5.98
N ASP A 14 -1.26 -5.38 -4.77
CA ASP A 14 -2.67 -5.63 -4.48
C ASP A 14 -3.31 -4.47 -3.69
N GLY A 15 -4.61 -4.58 -3.41
CA GLY A 15 -5.34 -3.67 -2.53
C GLY A 15 -4.97 -3.88 -1.06
N PRO A 16 -4.94 -2.80 -0.24
CA PRO A 16 -4.56 -2.90 1.17
C PRO A 16 -5.50 -3.80 1.99
N GLY A 17 -6.76 -3.95 1.55
CA GLY A 17 -7.73 -4.82 2.20
C GLY A 17 -7.61 -6.30 1.85
N GLU A 18 -6.94 -6.63 0.75
CA GLU A 18 -7.06 -7.93 0.07
C GLU A 18 -5.73 -8.67 -0.08
N GLY A 19 -4.61 -7.94 -0.18
CA GLY A 19 -3.29 -8.54 -0.34
C GLY A 19 -2.96 -9.59 0.72
N GLU A 20 -2.34 -10.69 0.33
CA GLU A 20 -1.98 -11.79 1.24
C GLU A 20 -0.91 -11.38 2.27
N LYS A 21 0.08 -10.63 1.80
CA LYS A 21 1.23 -10.17 2.59
C LYS A 21 1.32 -8.65 2.56
N VAL A 22 2.03 -8.11 3.54
CA VAL A 22 2.61 -6.76 3.48
C VAL A 22 4.11 -6.91 3.38
N ARG A 23 4.71 -6.29 2.38
CA ARG A 23 6.16 -6.16 2.24
C ARG A 23 6.59 -4.73 2.48
N ILE A 24 7.59 -4.53 3.34
CA ILE A 24 8.21 -3.23 3.58
C ILE A 24 9.59 -3.25 2.95
N TYR A 25 9.80 -2.29 2.07
CA TYR A 25 11.07 -2.07 1.39
C TYR A 25 11.72 -0.79 1.91
N GLU A 26 13.03 -0.82 2.12
CA GLU A 26 13.84 0.38 2.27
C GLU A 26 14.40 0.77 0.89
N VAL A 27 13.98 1.93 0.41
CA VAL A 27 14.42 2.48 -0.88
C VAL A 27 15.45 3.57 -0.65
N SER A 28 16.61 3.38 -1.26
CA SER A 28 17.77 4.28 -1.21
C SER A 28 18.41 4.41 -2.60
N GLY A 29 19.49 5.20 -2.72
CA GLY A 29 20.23 5.33 -3.98
C GLY A 29 20.83 4.02 -4.51
N ASN A 30 20.95 2.98 -3.68
CA ASN A 30 21.47 1.66 -4.06
C ASN A 30 20.38 0.68 -4.50
N GLY A 31 19.12 1.11 -4.56
CA GLY A 31 17.97 0.28 -4.93
C GLY A 31 17.04 -0.05 -3.75
N PRO A 32 15.99 -0.85 -4.00
CA PRO A 32 15.05 -1.31 -2.98
C PRO A 32 15.59 -2.57 -2.28
N ALA A 33 15.53 -2.60 -0.95
CA ALA A 33 15.83 -3.79 -0.14
C ALA A 33 14.58 -4.20 0.65
N LEU A 34 14.16 -5.46 0.55
CA LEU A 34 13.09 -6.01 1.39
C LEU A 34 13.60 -6.11 2.83
N VAL A 35 12.99 -5.38 3.75
CA VAL A 35 13.40 -5.37 5.17
C VAL A 35 12.40 -6.08 6.06
N GLU A 36 11.15 -6.23 5.61
CA GLU A 36 10.13 -6.94 6.37
C GLU A 36 9.06 -7.53 5.45
N GLU A 37 8.58 -8.72 5.79
CA GLU A 37 7.39 -9.34 5.19
C GLU A 37 6.54 -9.98 6.31
N TYR A 38 5.23 -9.78 6.26
CA TYR A 38 4.30 -10.37 7.22
C TYR A 38 2.91 -10.60 6.62
N ASP A 39 2.10 -11.47 7.25
CA ASP A 39 0.70 -11.68 6.87
C ASP A 39 -0.11 -10.40 6.99
N ASN A 40 -0.92 -10.10 5.98
CA ASN A 40 -1.72 -8.89 6.03
C ASN A 40 -2.80 -8.97 7.13
N PRO A 41 -2.74 -8.10 8.17
CA PRO A 41 -3.74 -8.12 9.25
C PRO A 41 -5.16 -7.80 8.76
N ALA A 42 -5.29 -7.18 7.57
CA ALA A 42 -6.58 -6.96 6.91
C ALA A 42 -7.36 -8.26 6.67
N LEU A 43 -6.68 -9.41 6.51
CA LEU A 43 -7.34 -10.70 6.31
C LEU A 43 -8.02 -11.24 7.58
N LYS A 44 -7.65 -10.71 8.75
CA LYS A 44 -8.23 -11.09 10.05
C LYS A 44 -9.28 -10.09 10.54
N ALA A 45 -9.44 -8.95 9.86
CA ALA A 45 -10.33 -7.88 10.26
C ALA A 45 -11.74 -8.06 9.64
N SER A 46 -12.78 -7.89 10.46
CA SER A 46 -14.17 -7.99 9.98
C SER A 46 -14.68 -6.71 9.28
N PHE A 47 -14.08 -5.56 9.57
CA PHE A 47 -14.44 -4.27 9.00
C PHE A 47 -13.20 -3.40 8.79
N ALA A 48 -13.30 -2.38 7.93
CA ALA A 48 -12.22 -1.45 7.63
C ALA A 48 -10.87 -2.13 7.32
N ARG A 49 -10.92 -3.29 6.63
CA ARG A 49 -9.77 -4.18 6.37
C ARG A 49 -8.51 -3.43 5.93
N GLY A 50 -8.63 -2.56 4.92
CA GLY A 50 -7.52 -1.74 4.42
C GLY A 50 -6.87 -0.88 5.51
N ILE A 51 -7.62 -0.32 6.46
CA ILE A 51 -7.06 0.49 7.56
C ILE A 51 -6.15 -0.34 8.46
N HIS A 52 -6.48 -1.60 8.73
CA HIS A 52 -5.64 -2.47 9.55
C HIS A 52 -4.28 -2.71 8.88
N MET A 53 -4.26 -2.94 7.56
CA MET A 53 -3.02 -3.03 6.79
C MET A 53 -2.21 -1.74 6.87
N LEU A 54 -2.84 -0.61 6.53
CA LEU A 54 -2.18 0.69 6.48
C LEU A 54 -1.60 1.09 7.84
N LYS A 55 -2.37 0.88 8.92
CA LYS A 55 -1.92 1.14 10.30
C LYS A 55 -0.70 0.29 10.65
N SER A 56 -0.73 -1.01 10.34
CA SER A 56 0.38 -1.91 10.68
C SER A 56 1.70 -1.51 10.03
N ALA A 57 1.66 -0.99 8.80
CA ALA A 57 2.83 -0.53 8.09
C ALA A 57 3.30 0.86 8.58
N LEU A 58 2.37 1.77 8.90
CA LEU A 58 2.72 3.07 9.51
C LEU A 58 3.45 2.87 10.85
N GLU A 59 2.98 1.95 11.71
CA GLU A 59 3.62 1.62 12.98
C GLU A 59 5.04 1.06 12.81
N LYS A 60 5.35 0.53 11.63
CA LYS A 60 6.69 0.05 11.22
C LYS A 60 7.53 1.12 10.51
N GLY A 61 7.00 2.34 10.41
CA GLY A 61 7.69 3.51 9.87
C GLY A 61 7.57 3.68 8.36
N ALA A 62 6.62 3.01 7.69
CA ALA A 62 6.34 3.26 6.28
C ALA A 62 5.90 4.71 6.06
N THR A 63 6.48 5.38 5.06
CA THR A 63 6.15 6.77 4.69
C THR A 63 5.61 6.89 3.26
N ALA A 64 5.56 5.78 2.54
CA ALA A 64 4.91 5.65 1.24
C ALA A 64 4.25 4.28 1.11
N PHE A 65 3.15 4.23 0.38
CA PHE A 65 2.38 3.04 0.08
C PHE A 65 2.24 2.89 -1.42
N ILE A 66 2.66 1.75 -1.97
CA ILE A 66 2.37 1.38 -3.36
C ILE A 66 1.22 0.38 -3.32
N VAL A 67 0.08 0.73 -3.90
CA VAL A 67 -1.16 -0.06 -3.83
C VAL A 67 -1.81 -0.18 -5.21
N ALA A 68 -2.57 -1.24 -5.44
CA ALA A 68 -3.34 -1.39 -6.67
C ALA A 68 -4.56 -0.45 -6.66
N GLU A 69 -5.16 -0.27 -5.48
CA GLU A 69 -6.33 0.56 -5.25
C GLU A 69 -6.35 1.12 -3.82
N ILE A 70 -7.16 2.15 -3.59
CA ILE A 70 -7.42 2.68 -2.26
C ILE A 70 -8.82 3.30 -2.16
N GLY A 71 -9.56 2.89 -1.13
CA GLY A 71 -10.88 3.45 -0.85
C GLY A 71 -10.84 4.75 -0.03
N PRO A 72 -11.99 5.46 0.11
CA PRO A 72 -12.08 6.73 0.82
C PRO A 72 -11.58 6.69 2.27
N PRO A 73 -11.85 5.63 3.07
CA PRO A 73 -11.29 5.52 4.41
C PRO A 73 -9.76 5.47 4.42
N GLY A 74 -9.14 4.76 3.47
CA GLY A 74 -7.69 4.62 3.38
C GLY A 74 -7.01 5.95 3.07
N VAL A 75 -7.56 6.70 2.10
CA VAL A 75 -7.07 8.04 1.75
C VAL A 75 -7.12 8.98 2.95
N ARG A 76 -8.28 9.10 3.61
CA ARG A 76 -8.43 9.93 4.82
C ARG A 76 -7.50 9.49 5.96
N PHE A 77 -7.25 8.19 6.07
CA PHE A 77 -6.38 7.67 7.13
C PHE A 77 -4.91 8.04 6.92
N LEU A 78 -4.44 8.06 5.67
CA LEU A 78 -3.04 8.36 5.31
C LEU A 78 -2.77 9.85 5.07
N GLU A 79 -3.81 10.68 4.98
CA GLU A 79 -3.69 12.13 4.78
C GLU A 79 -2.70 12.75 5.79
N GLY A 80 -1.68 13.43 5.27
CA GLY A 80 -0.62 14.05 6.06
C GLY A 80 0.38 13.09 6.71
N LYS A 81 0.24 11.77 6.55
CA LYS A 81 1.09 10.74 7.19
C LYS A 81 2.02 10.03 6.21
N ALA A 82 1.53 9.71 5.02
CA ALA A 82 2.30 8.98 4.02
C ALA A 82 1.80 9.26 2.60
N LYS A 83 2.68 9.02 1.62
CA LYS A 83 2.33 9.07 0.19
C LYS A 83 1.54 7.84 -0.23
N ILE A 84 0.62 8.00 -1.17
CA ILE A 84 -0.12 6.90 -1.78
C ILE A 84 0.20 6.88 -3.27
N LEU A 85 0.77 5.79 -3.76
CA LEU A 85 1.18 5.61 -5.14
C LEU A 85 0.42 4.43 -5.75
N LEU A 86 -0.12 4.62 -6.95
CA LEU A 86 -0.94 3.62 -7.63
C LEU A 86 -0.11 2.78 -8.61
N ALA A 87 -0.23 1.46 -8.51
CA ALA A 87 0.38 0.48 -9.41
C ALA A 87 -0.56 -0.72 -9.66
N PRO A 88 -1.75 -0.52 -10.26
CA PRO A 88 -2.74 -1.56 -10.45
C PRO A 88 -2.24 -2.66 -11.40
N GLY A 89 -2.26 -3.91 -10.93
CA GLY A 89 -1.88 -5.09 -11.74
C GLY A 89 -0.39 -5.22 -12.04
N GLU A 90 0.46 -4.42 -11.38
CA GLU A 90 1.91 -4.45 -11.60
C GLU A 90 2.60 -5.49 -10.72
N ARG A 91 3.72 -6.04 -11.21
CA ARG A 91 4.65 -6.78 -10.35
C ARG A 91 5.30 -5.83 -9.36
N VAL A 92 5.59 -6.33 -8.16
CA VAL A 92 6.18 -5.49 -7.10
C VAL A 92 7.52 -4.91 -7.53
N GLU A 93 8.34 -5.69 -8.24
CA GLU A 93 9.65 -5.25 -8.73
C GLU A 93 9.52 -4.08 -9.72
N ASP A 94 8.60 -4.18 -10.68
CA ASP A 94 8.35 -3.14 -11.68
C ASP A 94 7.82 -1.86 -11.03
N ALA A 95 6.91 -2.01 -10.05
CA ALA A 95 6.36 -0.89 -9.31
C ALA A 95 7.43 -0.17 -8.46
N LEU A 96 8.35 -0.91 -7.83
CA LEU A 96 9.48 -0.33 -7.10
C LEU A 96 10.46 0.40 -8.04
N GLU A 97 10.70 -0.14 -9.24
CA GLU A 97 11.51 0.54 -10.24
C GLU A 97 10.87 1.86 -10.68
N LYS A 98 9.57 1.87 -10.96
CA LYS A 98 8.82 3.10 -11.27
C LYS A 98 8.81 4.09 -10.11
N PHE A 99 8.69 3.60 -8.87
CA PHE A 99 8.77 4.43 -7.67
C PHE A 99 10.11 5.16 -7.60
N MET A 100 11.23 4.45 -7.79
CA MET A 100 12.57 5.07 -7.80
C MET A 100 12.75 6.11 -8.91
N LYS A 101 12.09 5.90 -10.06
CA LYS A 101 12.09 6.85 -11.18
C LYS A 101 11.11 8.01 -11.01
N GLY A 102 10.31 8.02 -9.94
CA GLY A 102 9.23 9.01 -9.74
C GLY A 102 8.10 8.91 -10.77
N ALA A 103 7.92 7.73 -11.37
CA ALA A 103 6.98 7.50 -12.48
C ALA A 103 5.61 6.95 -12.05
N LEU A 104 5.43 6.62 -10.77
CA LEU A 104 4.12 6.20 -10.25
C LEU A 104 3.22 7.41 -10.01
N LEU A 105 1.92 7.23 -10.24
CA LEU A 105 0.91 8.23 -9.94
C LEU A 105 0.69 8.32 -8.43
N GLU A 106 1.06 9.46 -7.84
CA GLU A 106 0.67 9.81 -6.47
C GLU A 106 -0.79 10.28 -6.45
N THR A 107 -1.58 9.81 -5.47
CA THR A 107 -3.00 10.20 -5.33
C THR A 107 -3.34 10.70 -3.93
N HIS A 108 -4.27 11.65 -3.89
CA HIS A 108 -4.96 12.10 -2.67
C HIS A 108 -6.48 11.85 -2.77
N GLN A 109 -6.90 11.05 -3.75
CA GLN A 109 -8.30 10.71 -4.03
C GLN A 109 -8.47 9.19 -4.07
N PRO A 110 -9.65 8.68 -3.67
CA PRO A 110 -9.93 7.25 -3.72
C PRO A 110 -10.06 6.75 -5.15
N THR A 111 -9.67 5.50 -5.41
CA THR A 111 -9.78 4.86 -6.74
C THR A 111 -11.12 4.17 -6.96
N HIS A 112 -11.88 3.95 -5.88
CA HIS A 112 -13.22 3.39 -5.92
C HIS A 112 -14.09 4.06 -4.83
N GLU A 113 -15.40 4.07 -5.03
CA GLU A 113 -16.32 4.64 -4.03
C GLU A 113 -16.56 3.65 -2.87
N SER A 114 -16.92 4.19 -1.71
CA SER A 114 -17.44 3.37 -0.62
C SER A 114 -18.85 2.90 -0.98
N ARG A 115 -19.01 1.62 -1.34
CA ARG A 115 -20.33 0.99 -1.41
C ARG A 115 -20.92 0.92 -0.01
N HIS A 116 -21.58 1.99 0.42
CA HIS A 116 -22.50 1.93 1.55
C HIS A 116 -23.79 1.29 1.02
N GLY A 117 -24.06 0.05 1.44
CA GLY A 117 -25.31 -0.62 1.15
C GLY A 117 -26.47 0.23 1.66
N HIS A 118 -27.39 0.55 0.76
CA HIS A 118 -28.74 0.92 1.15
C HIS A 118 -29.35 -0.28 1.88
N HIS A 119 -29.59 -0.11 3.18
CA HIS A 119 -30.63 -0.84 3.89
C HIS A 119 -31.91 -0.01 3.86
#